data_AF-A0A8S1NB51-F1
#
_entry.id   AF-A0A8S1NB51-F1
#
_cell.length_a   1.000
_cell.length_b   1.000
_cell.length_c   1.000
_cell.angle_alpha   90.00
_cell.angle_beta   90.00
_cell.angle_gamma   90.00
#
_symmetry.space_group_name_H-M   'P 1'
#
loop_
_entity.id
_entity.type
_entity.pdbx_description
1 polymer ?
#
loop_
_entity_poly.entity_id
_entity_poly.type
_entity_poly.pdbx_seq_one_letter_code
_entity_poly.pdbx_strand_id
1 'polypeptide(L)'
;MKAPFQEEEALADIFGHIKDVDDQMFGVILEKLRNEKVQDIIGYFSDNWNQSQLEQCIIKKGVDITQADKEQKLSVVRNDIKQIIKVLRKLKDHDFNKLDYSSEVKEESKQSLINSIQDNRRIIHFLQLLVQLTSIDETFIQGGSNSLHILVKMKVDLRNNNFENIKIYNTSLIGANFVSGINVNGALLLNCKWTDLKILELNQLHSHNDYIRSVCFSPDGNTLASGGSDCSIRLWDVKTGQQKAKLERITSNISSVCFSPDGNTLASGSDNGSVLLWNLIILFFQIYNRKVII
;
A
#
# COMPACT_ATOMS: atom_id res chain seq x y z
N MET A 1 -31.51 -5.13 18.16
CA MET A 1 -30.60 -3.97 18.14
C MET A 1 -30.04 -3.80 19.54
N LYS A 2 -28.73 -3.97 19.73
CA LYS A 2 -28.07 -3.53 20.96
C LYS A 2 -28.10 -2.00 20.99
N ALA A 3 -28.11 -1.41 22.19
CA ALA A 3 -28.08 0.04 22.31
C ALA A 3 -26.71 0.55 21.79
N PRO A 4 -26.64 1.65 21.02
CA PRO A 4 -25.41 2.09 20.35
C PRO A 4 -24.23 2.20 21.30
N PHE A 5 -24.40 2.86 22.46
CA PHE A 5 -23.37 3.02 23.49
C PHE A 5 -22.71 1.72 23.98
N GLN A 6 -23.38 0.56 23.86
CA GLN A 6 -22.82 -0.72 24.27
C GLN A 6 -21.85 -1.31 23.25
N GLU A 7 -21.94 -0.92 21.97
CA GLU A 7 -21.08 -1.47 20.91
C GLU A 7 -19.70 -0.80 20.88
N GLU A 8 -19.61 0.52 21.10
CA GLU A 8 -18.29 1.18 21.17
C GLU A 8 -17.53 0.88 22.46
N GLU A 9 -18.24 0.74 23.59
CA GLU A 9 -17.62 0.32 24.85
C GLU A 9 -17.10 -1.13 24.76
N ALA A 10 -17.85 -2.02 24.11
CA ALA A 10 -17.40 -3.36 23.80
C ALA A 10 -16.17 -3.37 22.87
N LEU A 11 -16.13 -2.49 21.86
CA LEU A 11 -14.99 -2.36 20.97
C LEU A 11 -13.75 -1.79 21.69
N ALA A 12 -13.94 -0.82 22.58
CA ALA A 12 -12.88 -0.30 23.44
C ALA A 12 -12.31 -1.39 24.37
N ASP A 13 -13.15 -2.27 24.93
CA ASP A 13 -12.72 -3.44 25.69
C ASP A 13 -11.93 -4.45 24.83
N ILE A 14 -12.40 -4.71 23.60
CA ILE A 14 -11.68 -5.56 22.63
C ILE A 14 -10.27 -5.03 22.39
N PHE A 15 -10.12 -3.74 22.10
CA PHE A 15 -8.81 -3.12 21.93
C PHE A 15 -8.03 -3.00 23.24
N GLY A 16 -8.71 -2.96 24.38
CA GLY A 16 -8.12 -2.97 25.73
C GLY A 16 -7.20 -4.16 25.97
N HIS A 17 -7.51 -5.32 25.39
CA HIS A 17 -6.65 -6.51 25.49
C HIS A 17 -5.29 -6.38 24.79
N ILE A 18 -5.12 -5.39 23.91
CA ILE A 18 -3.85 -5.12 23.23
C ILE A 18 -2.91 -4.26 24.08
N LYS A 19 -3.42 -3.60 25.12
CA LYS A 19 -2.64 -2.65 25.92
C LYS A 19 -1.38 -3.24 26.55
N ASP A 20 -1.31 -4.55 26.72
CA ASP A 20 -0.18 -5.26 27.35
C ASP A 20 0.78 -5.95 26.35
N VAL A 21 0.45 -5.94 25.05
CA VAL A 21 1.22 -6.60 24.00
C VAL A 21 2.46 -5.79 23.62
N ASP A 22 3.59 -6.44 23.38
CA ASP A 22 4.79 -5.78 22.85
C ASP A 22 4.55 -5.25 21.42
N ASP A 23 4.80 -3.95 21.22
CA ASP A 23 4.69 -3.27 19.93
C ASP A 23 5.52 -3.93 18.82
N GLN A 24 6.68 -4.51 19.16
CA GLN A 24 7.54 -5.17 18.19
C GLN A 24 6.90 -6.44 17.62
N MET A 25 5.98 -7.05 18.36
CA MET A 25 5.32 -8.29 17.97
C MET A 25 4.51 -8.15 16.69
N PHE A 26 3.86 -6.99 16.49
CA PHE A 26 3.04 -6.74 15.29
C PHE A 26 3.87 -6.81 14.00
N GLY A 27 5.09 -6.27 14.03
CA GLY A 27 6.02 -6.33 12.90
C GLY A 27 6.50 -7.74 12.61
N VAL A 28 6.85 -8.49 13.66
CA VAL A 28 7.28 -9.90 13.54
C VAL A 28 6.18 -10.77 12.93
N ILE A 29 4.94 -10.59 13.39
CA ILE A 29 3.77 -11.29 12.85
C ILE A 29 3.58 -10.97 11.36
N LEU A 30 3.63 -9.69 10.99
CA LEU A 30 3.45 -9.29 9.59
C LEU A 30 4.51 -9.86 8.66
N GLU A 31 5.78 -9.78 9.05
CA GLU A 31 6.88 -10.37 8.27
C GLU A 31 6.64 -11.87 8.03
N LYS A 32 6.19 -12.58 9.06
CA LYS A 32 5.95 -14.01 8.98
C LYS A 32 4.76 -14.38 8.10
N LEU A 33 3.62 -13.72 8.28
CA LEU A 33 2.43 -13.94 7.47
C LEU A 33 2.73 -13.72 5.97
N ARG A 34 3.54 -12.71 5.64
CA ARG A 34 3.99 -12.42 4.27
C ARG A 34 4.92 -13.50 3.73
N ASN A 35 5.92 -13.90 4.50
CA ASN A 35 6.90 -14.92 4.09
C ASN A 35 6.24 -16.27 3.82
N GLU A 36 5.25 -16.64 4.63
CA GLU A 36 4.54 -17.91 4.52
C GLU A 36 3.32 -17.85 3.58
N LYS A 37 3.08 -16.71 2.92
CA LYS A 37 1.97 -16.49 1.97
C LYS A 37 0.61 -16.93 2.54
N VAL A 38 0.37 -16.59 3.80
CA VAL A 38 -0.85 -16.94 4.52
C VAL A 38 -2.04 -16.21 3.91
N GLN A 39 -3.20 -16.87 3.83
CA GLN A 39 -4.46 -16.27 3.38
C GLN A 39 -5.57 -16.34 4.44
N ASP A 40 -5.50 -17.31 5.36
CA ASP A 40 -6.37 -17.40 6.53
C ASP A 40 -5.54 -17.20 7.79
N ILE A 41 -5.54 -15.98 8.31
CA ILE A 41 -4.73 -15.60 9.46
C ILE A 41 -5.19 -16.33 10.72
N ILE A 42 -6.51 -16.45 10.93
CA ILE A 42 -7.03 -17.09 12.14
C ILE A 42 -6.74 -18.59 12.12
N GLY A 43 -6.93 -19.25 10.97
CA GLY A 43 -6.58 -20.65 10.76
C GLY A 43 -5.09 -20.89 11.01
N TYR A 44 -4.23 -20.11 10.36
CA TYR A 44 -2.79 -20.17 10.51
C TYR A 44 -2.30 -20.03 11.96
N PHE A 45 -2.94 -19.16 12.74
CA PHE A 45 -2.62 -18.99 14.15
C PHE A 45 -3.25 -20.03 15.08
N SER A 46 -4.32 -20.71 14.63
CA SER A 46 -4.97 -21.77 15.40
C SER A 46 -4.14 -23.06 15.40
N ASP A 47 -3.32 -23.26 14.37
CA ASP A 47 -2.25 -24.25 14.35
C ASP A 47 -1.14 -23.77 15.29
N ASN A 48 -1.22 -24.18 16.56
CA ASN A 48 -0.31 -23.77 17.63
C ASN A 48 1.13 -23.65 17.12
N TRP A 49 1.66 -22.42 17.09
CA TRP A 49 3.04 -22.17 16.67
C TRP A 49 4.00 -23.05 17.49
N ASN A 50 4.81 -23.82 16.78
CA ASN A 50 5.76 -24.72 17.41
C ASN A 50 6.91 -23.92 18.06
N GLN A 51 7.73 -24.60 18.86
CA GLN A 51 8.80 -23.93 19.61
C GLN A 51 9.82 -23.23 18.70
N SER A 52 10.17 -23.83 17.55
CA SER A 52 11.07 -23.22 16.56
C SER A 52 10.50 -21.91 15.99
N GLN A 53 9.21 -21.90 15.68
CA GLN A 53 8.49 -20.72 15.20
C GLN A 53 8.42 -19.59 16.23
N LEU A 54 8.27 -19.91 17.51
CA LEU A 54 8.28 -18.94 18.60
C LEU A 54 9.70 -18.40 18.86
N GLU A 55 10.71 -19.26 18.77
CA GLU A 55 12.11 -18.86 18.93
C GLU A 55 12.57 -17.89 17.84
N GLN A 56 12.13 -18.08 16.60
CA GLN A 56 12.40 -17.14 15.50
C GLN A 56 11.88 -15.71 15.76
N CYS A 57 10.84 -15.56 16.60
CA CYS A 57 10.30 -14.24 16.95
C CYS A 57 11.22 -13.47 17.92
N ILE A 58 12.07 -14.19 18.66
CA ILE A 58 13.03 -13.62 19.61
C ILE A 58 14.34 -13.26 18.89
N ILE A 59 14.65 -13.93 17.78
CA ILE A 59 15.91 -13.77 17.04
C ILE A 59 15.87 -12.50 16.19
N LYS A 60 15.98 -11.35 16.85
CA LYS A 60 16.50 -10.10 16.27
C LYS A 60 17.35 -9.38 17.32
N LYS A 61 18.53 -9.94 17.60
CA LYS A 61 19.81 -9.26 17.93
C LYS A 61 20.75 -10.29 18.55
N GLY A 62 21.96 -10.42 17.98
CA GLY A 62 23.00 -11.36 18.38
C GLY A 62 23.57 -11.11 19.78
N VAL A 63 22.75 -11.36 20.80
CA VAL A 63 23.14 -11.37 22.20
C VAL A 63 23.01 -12.81 22.66
N ASP A 64 24.04 -13.38 23.28
CA ASP A 64 23.93 -14.65 24.00
C ASP A 64 22.98 -14.44 25.19
N ILE A 65 21.78 -14.95 25.07
CA ILE A 65 20.74 -14.88 26.10
C ILE A 65 20.83 -16.17 26.93
N THR A 66 20.75 -16.09 28.26
CA THR A 66 20.75 -17.31 29.09
C THR A 66 19.51 -18.17 28.80
N GLN A 67 19.57 -19.48 29.08
CA GLN A 67 18.42 -20.38 28.86
C GLN A 67 17.17 -19.96 29.65
N ALA A 68 17.35 -19.47 30.88
CA ALA A 68 16.25 -18.96 31.71
C ALA A 68 15.63 -17.68 31.11
N ASP A 69 16.45 -16.75 30.62
CA ASP A 69 15.99 -15.55 29.93
C ASP A 69 15.29 -15.88 28.61
N LYS A 70 15.72 -16.93 27.90
CA LYS A 70 15.08 -17.43 26.68
C LYS A 70 13.68 -17.97 26.97
N GLU A 71 13.53 -18.78 28.02
CA GLU A 71 12.24 -19.32 28.44
C GLU A 71 11.27 -18.22 28.90
N GLN A 72 11.76 -17.24 29.64
CA GLN A 72 10.96 -16.07 30.03
C GLN A 72 10.49 -15.29 28.80
N LYS A 73 11.38 -14.97 27.85
CA LYS A 73 11.00 -14.26 26.61
C LYS A 73 10.01 -15.06 25.77
N LEU A 74 10.20 -16.37 25.63
CA LEU A 74 9.26 -17.27 24.94
C LEU A 74 7.88 -17.25 25.59
N SER A 75 7.80 -17.17 26.92
CA SER A 75 6.53 -17.09 27.63
C SER A 75 5.77 -15.79 27.31
N VAL A 76 6.49 -14.67 27.21
CA VAL A 76 5.93 -13.35 26.83
C VAL A 76 5.43 -13.38 25.39
N VAL A 77 6.28 -13.80 24.44
CA VAL A 77 5.89 -13.92 23.02
C VAL A 77 4.65 -14.80 22.85
N ARG A 78 4.58 -15.93 23.56
CA ARG A 78 3.42 -16.82 23.51
C ARG A 78 2.16 -16.15 24.05
N ASN A 79 2.27 -15.35 25.11
CA ASN A 79 1.14 -14.61 25.65
C ASN A 79 0.66 -13.53 24.67
N ASP A 80 1.59 -12.77 24.10
CA ASP A 80 1.28 -11.69 23.15
C ASP A 80 0.54 -12.21 21.91
N ILE A 81 1.06 -13.29 21.31
CA ILE A 81 0.40 -13.96 20.18
C ILE A 81 -1.00 -14.42 20.57
N LYS A 82 -1.18 -15.03 21.75
CA LYS A 82 -2.51 -15.45 22.23
C LYS A 82 -3.47 -14.28 22.38
N GLN A 83 -3.03 -13.14 22.89
CA GLN A 83 -3.88 -11.95 23.03
C GLN A 83 -4.26 -11.38 21.65
N ILE A 84 -3.30 -11.27 20.72
CA ILE A 84 -3.55 -10.82 19.36
C ILE A 84 -4.59 -11.71 18.68
N ILE A 85 -4.42 -13.04 18.73
CA ILE A 85 -5.36 -14.00 18.15
C ILE A 85 -6.75 -13.86 18.77
N LYS A 86 -6.81 -13.71 20.10
CA LYS A 86 -8.07 -13.53 20.81
C LYS A 86 -8.81 -12.28 20.31
N VAL A 87 -8.09 -11.17 20.14
CA VAL A 87 -8.65 -9.91 19.61
C VAL A 87 -9.09 -10.08 18.16
N LEU A 88 -8.26 -10.66 17.29
CA LEU A 88 -8.62 -10.92 15.89
C LEU A 88 -9.87 -11.81 15.77
N ARG A 89 -10.00 -12.84 16.60
CA ARG A 89 -11.22 -13.69 16.65
C ARG A 89 -12.45 -12.90 17.08
N LYS A 90 -12.33 -12.06 18.10
CA LYS A 90 -13.45 -11.19 18.52
C LYS A 90 -13.83 -10.22 17.40
N LEU A 91 -12.85 -9.63 16.72
CA LEU A 91 -13.08 -8.67 15.63
C LEU A 91 -13.69 -9.30 14.38
N LYS A 92 -13.30 -10.53 14.03
CA LYS A 92 -13.81 -11.24 12.84
C LYS A 92 -15.33 -11.18 12.74
N ASP A 93 -16.02 -11.43 13.85
CA ASP A 93 -17.48 -11.45 13.92
C ASP A 93 -18.11 -10.15 14.43
N HIS A 94 -17.31 -9.15 14.79
CA HIS A 94 -17.77 -7.86 15.28
C HIS A 94 -18.27 -6.96 14.14
N ASP A 95 -19.22 -6.07 14.43
CA ASP A 95 -19.75 -5.13 13.45
C ASP A 95 -18.69 -4.16 12.90
N PHE A 96 -17.65 -3.90 13.70
CA PHE A 96 -16.45 -3.17 13.27
C PHE A 96 -15.76 -3.82 12.05
N ASN A 97 -15.94 -5.11 11.80
CA ASN A 97 -15.38 -5.81 10.64
C ASN A 97 -16.43 -6.14 9.57
N LYS A 98 -17.66 -5.60 9.69
CA LYS A 98 -18.79 -5.90 8.79
C LYS A 98 -19.44 -4.66 8.21
N LEU A 99 -19.51 -3.57 8.98
CA LEU A 99 -20.22 -2.33 8.64
C LEU A 99 -19.26 -1.21 8.25
N ASP A 100 -19.76 -0.23 7.50
CA ASP A 100 -19.01 1.00 7.18
C ASP A 100 -19.04 1.94 8.39
N TYR A 101 -17.96 1.92 9.17
CA TYR A 101 -17.83 2.73 10.37
C TYR A 101 -17.71 4.23 10.05
N SER A 102 -17.40 4.60 8.80
CA SER A 102 -17.32 6.00 8.38
C SER A 102 -18.70 6.62 8.15
N SER A 103 -19.71 5.86 7.72
CA SER A 103 -21.05 6.38 7.42
C SER A 103 -22.17 5.96 8.38
N GLU A 104 -22.06 4.81 9.04
CA GLU A 104 -23.24 4.18 9.70
C GLU A 104 -23.34 4.42 11.22
N VAL A 105 -22.29 4.95 11.87
CA VAL A 105 -22.27 5.20 13.32
C VAL A 105 -22.42 6.69 13.64
N LYS A 106 -23.14 7.02 14.73
CA LYS A 106 -23.27 8.40 15.24
C LYS A 106 -21.90 8.96 15.65
N GLU A 107 -21.56 10.17 15.19
CA GLU A 107 -20.25 10.79 15.43
C GLU A 107 -19.87 10.91 16.92
N GLU A 108 -20.83 11.12 17.81
CA GLU A 108 -20.59 11.22 19.26
C GLU A 108 -19.99 9.94 19.85
N SER A 109 -20.54 8.77 19.50
CA SER A 109 -20.03 7.49 20.00
C SER A 109 -18.64 7.17 19.46
N LYS A 110 -18.38 7.47 18.18
CA LYS A 110 -17.04 7.34 17.58
C LYS A 110 -16.02 8.19 18.32
N GLN A 111 -16.40 9.43 18.65
CA GLN A 111 -15.51 10.35 19.37
C GLN A 111 -15.19 9.82 20.77
N SER A 112 -16.16 9.21 21.46
CA SER A 112 -15.93 8.54 22.74
C SER A 112 -14.90 7.39 22.61
N LEU A 113 -15.07 6.52 21.61
CA LEU A 113 -14.12 5.44 21.33
C LEU A 113 -12.72 6.00 21.04
N ILE A 114 -12.62 6.97 20.13
CA ILE A 114 -11.35 7.62 19.77
C ILE A 114 -10.68 8.17 21.04
N ASN A 115 -11.42 8.92 21.86
CA ASN A 115 -10.89 9.49 23.09
C ASN A 115 -10.38 8.42 24.07
N SER A 116 -11.02 7.24 24.10
CA SER A 116 -10.64 6.15 25.00
C SER A 116 -9.37 5.40 24.57
N ILE A 117 -9.00 5.44 23.28
CA ILE A 117 -7.88 4.66 22.73
C ILE A 117 -6.74 5.48 22.13
N GLN A 118 -6.95 6.77 21.80
CA GLN A 118 -5.99 7.59 21.05
C GLN A 118 -4.62 7.77 21.72
N ASP A 119 -4.54 7.72 23.05
CA ASP A 119 -3.28 7.90 23.77
C ASP A 119 -2.47 6.60 23.90
N ASN A 120 -3.04 5.46 23.48
CA ASN A 120 -2.38 4.17 23.61
C ASN A 120 -1.64 3.79 22.33
N ARG A 121 -0.31 3.91 22.37
CA ARG A 121 0.58 3.57 21.25
C ARG A 121 0.42 2.12 20.74
N ARG A 122 0.18 1.16 21.63
CA ARG A 122 0.00 -0.26 21.26
C ARG A 122 -1.29 -0.47 20.48
N ILE A 123 -2.36 0.20 20.86
CA ILE A 123 -3.61 0.18 20.09
C ILE A 123 -3.40 0.82 18.72
N ILE A 124 -2.69 1.96 18.63
CA ILE A 124 -2.37 2.60 17.35
C ILE A 124 -1.60 1.64 16.42
N HIS A 125 -0.54 0.99 16.91
CA HIS A 125 0.21 0.03 16.09
C HIS A 125 -0.63 -1.20 15.72
N PHE A 126 -1.55 -1.62 16.57
CA PHE A 126 -2.48 -2.70 16.25
C PHE A 126 -3.52 -2.30 15.19
N LEU A 127 -4.04 -1.07 15.22
CA LEU A 127 -4.87 -0.55 14.14
C LEU A 127 -4.08 -0.51 12.82
N GLN A 128 -2.80 -0.11 12.86
CA GLN A 128 -1.92 -0.18 11.69
C GLN A 128 -1.71 -1.62 11.21
N LEU A 129 -1.56 -2.60 12.13
CA LEU A 129 -1.53 -4.02 11.79
C LEU A 129 -2.81 -4.43 11.03
N LEU A 130 -3.99 -4.09 11.53
CA LEU A 130 -5.27 -4.41 10.86
C LEU A 130 -5.33 -3.85 9.43
N VAL A 131 -4.83 -2.63 9.20
CA VAL A 131 -4.72 -2.06 7.85
C VAL A 131 -3.82 -2.92 6.95
N GLN A 132 -2.68 -3.40 7.47
CA GLN A 132 -1.76 -4.26 6.72
C GLN A 132 -2.35 -5.64 6.42
N LEU A 133 -3.13 -6.22 7.34
CA LEU A 133 -3.73 -7.54 7.15
C LEU A 133 -4.69 -7.58 5.96
N THR A 134 -5.24 -6.44 5.52
CA THR A 134 -6.09 -6.36 4.31
C THR A 134 -5.38 -6.77 3.03
N SER A 135 -4.04 -6.72 3.01
CA SER A 135 -3.21 -7.21 1.89
C SER A 135 -3.01 -8.73 1.90
N ILE A 136 -3.38 -9.41 3.00
CA ILE A 136 -3.07 -10.81 3.27
C ILE A 136 -4.35 -11.64 3.32
N ASP A 137 -5.34 -11.18 4.08
CA ASP A 137 -6.57 -11.92 4.38
C ASP A 137 -7.80 -11.03 4.13
N GLU A 138 -8.65 -11.47 3.21
CA GLU A 138 -9.82 -10.69 2.79
C GLU A 138 -10.87 -10.55 3.90
N THR A 139 -10.85 -11.43 4.91
CA THR A 139 -11.81 -11.39 6.02
C THR A 139 -11.68 -10.13 6.86
N PHE A 140 -10.53 -9.44 6.83
CA PHE A 140 -10.26 -8.24 7.63
C PHE A 140 -10.32 -6.94 6.82
N ILE A 141 -10.75 -6.96 5.56
CA ILE A 141 -10.77 -5.76 4.70
C ILE A 141 -11.60 -4.63 5.33
N GLN A 142 -12.81 -4.91 5.80
CA GLN A 142 -13.66 -3.88 6.38
C GLN A 142 -13.11 -3.39 7.73
N GLY A 143 -12.63 -4.29 8.59
CA GLY A 143 -11.99 -3.92 9.86
C GLY A 143 -10.71 -3.11 9.68
N GLY A 144 -9.90 -3.43 8.67
CA GLY A 144 -8.74 -2.63 8.29
C GLY A 144 -9.13 -1.27 7.72
N SER A 145 -10.18 -1.20 6.91
CA SER A 145 -10.72 0.06 6.37
C SER A 145 -11.23 1.01 7.47
N ASN A 146 -11.93 0.44 8.45
CA ASN A 146 -12.41 1.14 9.63
C ASN A 146 -11.25 1.53 10.57
N SER A 147 -10.22 0.70 10.67
CA SER A 147 -8.99 1.02 11.41
C SER A 147 -8.26 2.21 10.81
N LEU A 148 -8.14 2.27 9.48
CA LEU A 148 -7.54 3.41 8.79
C LEU A 148 -8.36 4.68 9.02
N HIS A 149 -9.69 4.61 8.99
CA HIS A 149 -10.55 5.75 9.33
C HIS A 149 -10.25 6.30 10.71
N ILE A 150 -10.18 5.42 11.72
CA ILE A 150 -9.92 5.79 13.10
C ILE A 150 -8.53 6.44 13.24
N LEU A 151 -7.50 5.86 12.61
CA LEU A 151 -6.14 6.41 12.59
C LEU A 151 -6.10 7.84 12.01
N VAL A 152 -6.86 8.08 10.93
CA VAL A 152 -6.99 9.40 10.32
C VAL A 152 -7.68 10.39 11.27
N LYS A 153 -8.77 9.98 11.94
CA LYS A 153 -9.48 10.82 12.92
C LYS A 153 -8.62 11.15 14.14
N MET A 154 -7.75 10.23 14.56
CA MET A 154 -6.75 10.43 15.59
C MET A 154 -5.58 11.33 15.17
N LYS A 155 -5.48 11.69 13.89
CA LYS A 155 -4.36 12.45 13.31
C LYS A 155 -3.01 11.74 13.49
N VAL A 156 -3.00 10.41 13.43
CA VAL A 156 -1.76 9.63 13.47
C VAL A 156 -0.93 9.94 12.23
N ASP A 157 0.39 10.09 12.41
CA ASP A 157 1.32 10.26 11.30
C ASP A 157 1.52 8.94 10.56
N LEU A 158 1.01 8.87 9.32
CA LEU A 158 1.04 7.66 8.49
C LEU A 158 2.18 7.64 7.46
N ARG A 159 3.07 8.62 7.47
CA ARG A 159 4.10 8.81 6.42
C ARG A 159 5.09 7.64 6.30
N ASN A 160 5.35 6.95 7.41
CA ASN A 160 6.30 5.84 7.47
C ASN A 160 5.63 4.46 7.33
N ASN A 161 4.32 4.41 7.06
CA ASN A 161 3.63 3.14 6.85
C ASN A 161 3.81 2.65 5.40
N ASN A 162 4.06 1.34 5.24
CA ASN A 162 4.06 0.70 3.94
C ASN A 162 2.64 0.22 3.62
N PHE A 163 1.93 0.82 2.66
CA PHE A 163 0.58 0.42 2.25
C PHE A 163 0.57 -0.36 0.94
N GLU A 164 1.63 -1.13 0.67
CA GLU A 164 1.70 -1.99 -0.49
C GLU A 164 0.60 -3.07 -0.46
N ASN A 165 -0.11 -3.22 -1.59
CA ASN A 165 -1.17 -4.21 -1.83
C ASN A 165 -2.34 -4.21 -0.84
N ILE A 166 -2.49 -3.17 -0.01
CA ILE A 166 -3.63 -3.09 0.92
C ILE A 166 -4.94 -2.94 0.14
N LYS A 167 -6.03 -3.43 0.74
CA LYS A 167 -7.38 -3.29 0.20
C LYS A 167 -8.21 -2.52 1.20
N ILE A 168 -8.64 -1.32 0.82
CA ILE A 168 -9.41 -0.41 1.67
C ILE A 168 -10.68 0.00 0.94
N TYR A 169 -11.82 -0.28 1.55
CA TYR A 169 -13.15 -0.04 0.98
C TYR A 169 -13.98 0.85 1.90
N ASN A 170 -14.86 1.65 1.30
CA ASN A 170 -15.95 2.35 1.99
C ASN A 170 -15.47 3.06 3.27
N THR A 171 -14.53 3.99 3.11
CA THR A 171 -13.96 4.70 4.27
C THR A 171 -13.67 6.16 3.94
N SER A 172 -13.78 7.03 4.94
CA SER A 172 -13.40 8.43 4.82
C SER A 172 -11.95 8.61 5.22
N LEU A 173 -11.14 9.08 4.26
CA LEU A 173 -9.73 9.44 4.40
C LEU A 173 -9.54 10.96 4.42
N ILE A 174 -10.61 11.69 4.73
CA ILE A 174 -10.61 13.15 4.85
C ILE A 174 -9.69 13.55 6.00
N GLY A 175 -8.72 14.41 5.71
CA GLY A 175 -7.71 14.86 6.67
C GLY A 175 -6.54 13.88 6.87
N ALA A 176 -6.50 12.78 6.11
CA ALA A 176 -5.37 11.87 6.15
C ALA A 176 -4.12 12.53 5.57
N ASN A 177 -3.02 12.50 6.33
CA ASN A 177 -1.76 13.11 5.93
C ASN A 177 -0.95 12.19 5.00
N PHE A 178 -1.52 11.87 3.83
CA PHE A 178 -0.83 11.10 2.79
C PHE A 178 0.12 12.01 2.00
N VAL A 179 1.21 12.46 2.62
CA VAL A 179 2.25 13.27 1.95
C VAL A 179 3.30 12.34 1.33
N SER A 180 4.05 12.86 0.35
CA SER A 180 5.12 12.17 -0.39
C SER A 180 5.98 11.26 0.51
N GLY A 181 6.18 10.00 0.06
CA GLY A 181 7.03 9.01 0.75
C GLY A 181 6.31 7.73 1.17
N ILE A 182 4.98 7.70 1.06
CA ILE A 182 4.18 6.51 1.39
C ILE A 182 4.21 5.54 0.19
N ASN A 183 4.52 4.27 0.46
CA ASN A 183 4.39 3.22 -0.55
C ASN A 183 2.92 2.79 -0.65
N VAL A 184 2.27 3.07 -1.77
CA VAL A 184 0.89 2.66 -2.08
C VAL A 184 0.83 1.72 -3.29
N ASN A 185 1.95 1.10 -3.67
CA ASN A 185 2.01 0.23 -4.83
C ASN A 185 1.00 -0.92 -4.70
N GLY A 186 0.17 -1.13 -5.72
CA GLY A 186 -0.86 -2.15 -5.72
C GLY A 186 -2.00 -1.94 -4.71
N ALA A 187 -2.03 -0.82 -3.99
CA ALA A 187 -3.11 -0.53 -3.06
C ALA A 187 -4.44 -0.31 -3.81
N LEU A 188 -5.51 -0.95 -3.33
CA LEU A 188 -6.86 -0.78 -3.85
C LEU A 188 -7.68 0.06 -2.87
N LEU A 189 -7.90 1.32 -3.22
CA LEU A 189 -8.68 2.28 -2.42
C LEU A 189 -10.02 2.53 -3.11
N LEU A 190 -11.04 1.70 -2.83
CA LEU A 190 -12.34 1.76 -3.51
C LEU A 190 -13.38 2.49 -2.66
N ASN A 191 -14.19 3.34 -3.31
CA ASN A 191 -15.25 4.13 -2.67
C ASN A 191 -14.76 4.91 -1.42
N CYS A 192 -13.50 5.34 -1.43
CA CYS A 192 -12.91 6.12 -0.36
C CYS A 192 -13.24 7.60 -0.55
N LYS A 193 -13.66 8.30 0.52
CA LYS A 193 -13.90 9.74 0.48
C LYS A 193 -12.60 10.49 0.74
N TRP A 194 -12.23 11.37 -0.18
CA TRP A 194 -11.06 12.25 -0.09
C TRP A 194 -11.50 13.71 -0.13
N THR A 195 -10.73 14.57 0.51
CA THR A 195 -10.79 16.03 0.31
C THR A 195 -9.40 16.51 -0.02
N ASP A 196 -9.30 17.60 -0.77
CA ASP A 196 -8.03 18.26 -1.05
C ASP A 196 -6.97 17.37 -1.73
N LEU A 197 -7.40 16.43 -2.59
CA LEU A 197 -6.49 15.75 -3.52
C LEU A 197 -5.85 16.80 -4.41
N LYS A 198 -4.64 17.24 -4.03
CA LYS A 198 -3.83 18.10 -4.87
C LYS A 198 -3.23 17.22 -5.96
N ILE A 199 -3.83 17.28 -7.14
CA ILE A 199 -3.16 16.84 -8.37
C ILE A 199 -2.07 17.87 -8.61
N LEU A 200 -0.86 17.55 -8.15
CA LEU A 200 0.31 18.39 -8.38
C LEU A 200 0.83 18.11 -9.78
N GLU A 201 0.97 19.16 -10.59
CA GLU A 201 1.74 19.08 -11.83
C GLU A 201 3.19 18.73 -11.47
N LEU A 202 3.64 17.53 -11.87
CA LEU A 202 4.99 17.06 -11.58
C LEU A 202 6.02 17.64 -12.54
N ASN A 203 5.73 17.61 -13.85
CA ASN A 203 6.62 18.08 -14.90
C ASN A 203 5.81 18.55 -16.12
N GLN A 204 6.28 19.62 -16.77
CA GLN A 204 5.78 20.10 -18.07
C GLN A 204 6.80 19.80 -19.18
N LEU A 205 6.47 18.86 -20.07
CA LEU A 205 7.39 18.30 -21.08
C LEU A 205 7.36 19.08 -22.40
N HIS A 206 8.20 20.11 -22.54
CA HIS A 206 8.19 21.04 -23.68
C HIS A 206 9.21 20.69 -24.77
N SER A 207 8.92 19.73 -25.65
CA SER A 207 9.85 19.49 -26.77
C SER A 207 9.22 19.16 -28.10
N HIS A 208 7.92 18.81 -28.16
CA HIS A 208 7.22 18.69 -29.43
C HIS A 208 7.03 20.07 -30.07
N ASN A 209 7.23 20.13 -31.38
CA ASN A 209 7.10 21.38 -32.15
C ASN A 209 5.68 21.61 -32.71
N ASP A 210 4.75 20.70 -32.42
CA ASP A 210 3.36 20.73 -32.88
C ASP A 210 2.48 19.87 -31.94
N TYR A 211 1.17 19.80 -32.21
CA TYR A 211 0.19 19.09 -31.39
C TYR A 211 0.62 17.66 -31.07
N ILE A 212 0.63 17.35 -29.77
CA ILE A 212 0.78 15.98 -29.25
C ILE A 212 -0.58 15.29 -29.41
N ARG A 213 -0.61 14.19 -30.17
CA ARG A 213 -1.86 13.46 -30.45
C ARG A 213 -2.02 12.20 -29.63
N SER A 214 -0.94 11.65 -29.10
CA SER A 214 -0.99 10.42 -28.31
C SER A 214 0.12 10.38 -27.28
N VAL A 215 -0.19 9.82 -26.10
CA VAL A 215 0.76 9.53 -25.02
C VAL A 215 0.50 8.14 -24.46
N CYS A 216 1.55 7.44 -24.04
CA CYS A 216 1.44 6.11 -23.45
C CYS A 216 2.57 5.88 -22.44
N PHE A 217 2.24 5.35 -21.26
CA PHE A 217 3.24 4.90 -20.30
C PHE A 217 3.78 3.51 -20.68
N SER A 218 5.05 3.27 -20.38
CA SER A 218 5.61 1.92 -20.36
C SER A 218 4.96 1.10 -19.23
N PRO A 219 4.92 -0.24 -19.34
CA PRO A 219 4.31 -1.10 -18.32
C PRO A 219 4.94 -0.96 -16.93
N ASP A 220 6.23 -0.62 -16.87
CA ASP A 220 6.96 -0.36 -15.62
C ASP A 220 6.77 1.07 -15.07
N GLY A 221 6.05 1.94 -15.79
CA GLY A 221 5.77 3.32 -15.42
C GLY A 221 6.98 4.27 -15.45
N ASN A 222 8.16 3.80 -15.85
CA ASN A 222 9.39 4.63 -15.81
C ASN A 222 9.57 5.49 -17.06
N THR A 223 8.98 5.09 -18.19
CA THR A 223 9.10 5.79 -19.47
C THR A 223 7.73 6.23 -19.96
N LEU A 224 7.62 7.48 -20.42
CA LEU A 224 6.45 7.95 -21.18
C LEU A 224 6.83 8.07 -22.65
N ALA A 225 6.01 7.58 -23.56
CA ALA A 225 6.11 7.86 -24.99
C ALA A 225 5.07 8.93 -25.37
N SER A 226 5.45 9.87 -26.24
CA SER A 226 4.54 10.84 -26.85
C SER A 226 4.74 10.90 -28.36
N GLY A 227 3.63 10.89 -29.11
CA GLY A 227 3.59 11.00 -30.57
C GLY A 227 2.93 12.30 -31.01
N GLY A 228 3.56 13.03 -31.93
CA GLY A 228 3.16 14.37 -32.32
C GLY A 228 2.89 14.58 -33.82
N SER A 229 2.37 15.78 -34.13
CA SER A 229 2.23 16.34 -35.48
C SER A 229 3.53 16.87 -36.06
N ASP A 230 4.56 16.97 -35.23
CA ASP A 230 5.93 17.23 -35.65
C ASP A 230 6.63 15.99 -36.24
N CYS A 231 5.86 14.96 -36.63
CA CYS A 231 6.35 13.69 -37.15
C CYS A 231 7.44 13.07 -36.26
N SER A 232 7.24 13.10 -34.93
CA SER A 232 8.20 12.54 -33.99
C SER A 232 7.52 11.71 -32.90
N ILE A 233 8.27 10.73 -32.41
CA ILE A 233 7.97 10.04 -31.16
C ILE A 233 9.08 10.37 -30.17
N ARG A 234 8.73 10.76 -28.95
CA ARG A 234 9.68 11.10 -27.91
C ARG A 234 9.48 10.19 -26.71
N LEU A 235 10.57 9.77 -26.10
CA LEU A 235 10.58 8.98 -24.89
C LEU A 235 11.09 9.85 -23.75
N TRP A 236 10.41 9.80 -22.61
CA TRP A 236 10.66 10.64 -21.45
C TRP A 236 10.89 9.80 -20.22
N ASP A 237 11.79 10.24 -19.36
CA ASP A 237 11.92 9.72 -18.01
C ASP A 237 10.85 10.35 -17.13
N VAL A 238 9.96 9.53 -16.57
CA VAL A 238 8.79 10.01 -15.81
C VAL A 238 9.18 10.72 -14.53
N LYS A 239 10.28 10.30 -13.88
CA LYS A 239 10.72 10.86 -12.60
C LYS A 239 11.37 12.23 -12.77
N THR A 240 12.22 12.37 -13.79
CA THR A 240 13.03 13.57 -14.01
C THR A 240 12.42 14.54 -15.02
N GLY A 241 11.44 14.09 -15.82
CA GLY A 241 10.88 14.86 -16.92
C GLY A 241 11.84 15.05 -18.11
N GLN A 242 13.01 14.39 -18.10
CA GLN A 242 13.99 14.53 -19.16
C GLN A 242 13.65 13.66 -20.37
N GLN A 243 13.93 14.18 -21.56
CA GLN A 243 13.79 13.39 -22.79
C GLN A 243 14.93 12.37 -22.89
N LYS A 244 14.58 11.08 -22.88
CA LYS A 244 15.51 9.94 -23.04
C LYS A 244 15.91 9.73 -24.50
N ALA A 245 14.96 9.86 -25.41
CA ALA A 245 15.18 9.60 -26.83
C ALA A 245 14.17 10.33 -27.71
N LYS A 246 14.53 10.51 -28.98
CA LYS A 246 13.64 10.93 -30.05
C LYS A 246 13.79 9.92 -31.18
N LEU A 247 12.68 9.31 -31.59
CA LEU A 247 12.61 8.43 -32.74
C LEU A 247 12.38 9.32 -33.96
N GLU A 248 13.42 9.43 -34.79
CA GLU A 248 13.43 10.25 -35.99
C GLU A 248 13.16 9.42 -37.25
N ARG A 249 13.04 10.09 -38.40
CA ARG A 249 12.75 9.49 -39.72
C ARG A 249 11.30 9.01 -39.91
N ILE A 250 10.40 9.50 -39.08
CA ILE A 250 8.96 9.37 -39.29
C ILE A 250 8.55 10.46 -40.29
N THR A 251 7.87 10.09 -41.37
CA THR A 251 7.53 11.00 -42.47
C THR A 251 6.09 11.48 -42.44
N SER A 252 5.33 11.07 -41.43
CA SER A 252 3.93 11.43 -41.29
C SER A 252 3.55 11.55 -39.82
N ASN A 253 2.49 12.31 -39.63
CA ASN A 253 1.81 12.53 -38.39
C ASN A 253 1.61 11.24 -37.59
N ILE A 254 2.04 11.23 -36.32
CA ILE A 254 1.76 10.13 -35.40
C ILE A 254 0.42 10.38 -34.73
N SER A 255 -0.50 9.43 -34.89
CA SER A 255 -1.84 9.48 -34.33
C SER A 255 -2.00 8.60 -33.09
N SER A 256 -1.16 7.57 -32.94
CA SER A 256 -1.22 6.66 -31.80
C SER A 256 0.15 6.08 -31.45
N VAL A 257 0.43 5.91 -30.16
CA VAL A 257 1.57 5.14 -29.65
C VAL A 257 1.10 4.16 -28.56
N CYS A 258 1.70 2.97 -28.51
CA CYS A 258 1.37 1.94 -27.52
C CYS A 258 2.59 1.08 -27.19
N PHE A 259 2.86 0.86 -25.90
CA PHE A 259 3.88 -0.10 -25.47
C PHE A 259 3.34 -1.54 -25.51
N SER A 260 4.21 -2.49 -25.84
CA SER A 260 3.94 -3.90 -25.56
C SER A 260 3.89 -4.16 -24.05
N PRO A 261 3.17 -5.20 -23.57
CA PRO A 261 3.06 -5.52 -22.15
C PRO A 261 4.41 -5.80 -21.46
N ASP A 262 5.41 -6.25 -22.22
CA ASP A 262 6.78 -6.47 -21.74
C ASP A 262 7.67 -5.21 -21.80
N GLY A 263 7.17 -4.10 -22.35
CA GLY A 263 7.89 -2.83 -22.47
C GLY A 263 9.00 -2.79 -23.52
N ASN A 264 9.26 -3.89 -24.22
CA ASN A 264 10.40 -4.01 -25.14
C ASN A 264 10.12 -3.44 -26.52
N THR A 265 8.85 -3.33 -26.90
CA THR A 265 8.41 -2.85 -28.22
C THR A 265 7.46 -1.67 -28.06
N LEU A 266 7.63 -0.66 -28.90
CA LEU A 266 6.64 0.42 -29.06
C LEU A 266 5.98 0.27 -30.44
N ALA A 267 4.65 0.28 -30.49
CA ALA A 267 3.90 0.42 -31.73
C ALA A 267 3.53 1.89 -31.96
N SER A 268 3.57 2.34 -33.21
CA SER A 268 3.09 3.66 -33.60
C SER A 268 2.23 3.61 -34.84
N GLY A 269 1.05 4.24 -34.79
CA GLY A 269 0.16 4.46 -35.93
C GLY A 269 0.32 5.86 -36.50
N SER A 270 0.28 5.96 -37.83
CA SER A 270 0.45 7.22 -38.56
C SER A 270 -0.69 7.51 -39.53
N ASP A 271 -0.94 8.79 -39.79
CA ASP A 271 -1.97 9.27 -40.73
C ASP A 271 -1.75 8.77 -42.17
N ASN A 272 -0.54 8.36 -42.54
CA ASN A 272 -0.26 7.73 -43.83
C ASN A 272 -0.68 6.25 -43.92
N GLY A 273 -1.38 5.72 -42.91
CA GLY A 273 -1.83 4.33 -42.83
C GLY A 273 -0.74 3.34 -42.41
N SER A 274 0.46 3.82 -42.04
CA SER A 274 1.54 2.95 -41.60
C SER A 274 1.44 2.63 -40.10
N VAL A 275 1.78 1.39 -39.75
CA VAL A 275 2.07 0.97 -38.37
C VAL A 275 3.54 0.55 -38.31
N LEU A 276 4.28 1.16 -37.39
CA LEU A 276 5.70 0.84 -37.17
C LEU A 276 5.87 0.22 -35.78
N LEU A 277 6.79 -0.75 -35.68
CA LEU A 277 7.21 -1.36 -34.43
C LEU A 277 8.67 -0.99 -34.16
N TRP A 278 8.92 -0.48 -32.95
CA TRP A 278 10.23 0.00 -32.52
C TRP A 278 10.77 -0.91 -31.42
N ASN A 279 11.94 -1.51 -31.64
CA ASN A 279 12.63 -2.29 -30.61
C ASN A 279 13.38 -1.36 -29.66
N LEU A 280 12.94 -1.30 -28.40
CA LEU A 280 13.50 -0.41 -27.39
C LEU A 280 14.70 -1.01 -26.66
N ILE A 281 14.88 -2.34 -26.66
CA ILE A 281 16.05 -2.99 -26.07
C ILE A 281 17.33 -2.48 -26.76
N ILE A 282 17.34 -2.49 -28.09
CA ILE A 282 18.48 -2.01 -28.89
C ILE A 282 18.67 -0.50 -28.68
N LEU A 283 17.58 0.27 -28.66
CA LEU A 283 17.64 1.72 -28.46
C LEU A 283 18.25 2.09 -27.11
N PHE A 284 17.78 1.47 -26.02
CA PHE A 284 18.31 1.72 -24.69
C PHE A 284 19.74 1.22 -24.53
N PHE A 285 20.09 0.08 -25.13
CA PHE A 285 21.47 -0.39 -25.18
C PHE A 285 22.39 0.62 -25.88
N GLN A 286 21.96 1.21 -27.01
CA GLN A 286 22.74 2.24 -27.71
C GLN A 286 22.87 3.53 -26.90
N ILE A 287 21.81 3.98 -26.23
CA ILE A 287 21.84 5.17 -25.36
C ILE A 287 22.79 4.93 -24.17
N TYR A 288 22.70 3.77 -23.54
CA TYR A 288 23.50 3.42 -22.37
C TYR A 288 25.00 3.30 -22.71
N ASN A 289 25.32 2.76 -23.89
CA ASN A 289 26.70 2.59 -24.34
C ASN A 289 27.29 3.84 -25.02
N ARG A 290 26.50 4.89 -25.30
CA ARG A 290 27.01 6.19 -25.76
C ARG A 290 27.46 7.11 -24.62
N LYS A 291 28.23 6.57 -23.66
CA LYS A 291 29.26 7.37 -22.98
C LYS A 291 30.52 7.32 -23.84
N VAL A 292 30.76 8.41 -24.57
CA VAL A 292 31.96 8.73 -25.37
C VAL A 292 32.12 7.89 -26.64
N ILE A 293 31.84 8.48 -27.80
CA ILE A 293 32.84 8.76 -28.85
C ILE A 293 32.36 10.05 -29.56
N ILE A 294 33.32 10.96 -29.78
CA ILE A 294 33.24 12.28 -30.42
C ILE A 294 32.59 12.17 -31.82
#